data_AF-A0A9E3BKL1-F1
#
_entry.id   AF-A0A9E3BKL1-F1
#
_cell.length_a   1.000
_cell.length_b   1.000
_cell.length_c   1.000
_cell.angle_alpha   90.00
_cell.angle_beta   90.00
_cell.angle_gamma   90.00
#
_symmetry.space_group_name_H-M   'P 1'
#
loop_
_entity.id
_entity.type
_entity.pdbx_description
1 polymer ?
#
loop_
_entity_poly.entity_id
_entity_poly.type
_entity_poly.pdbx_seq_one_letter_code
_entity_poly.pdbx_strand_id
1 'polypeptide(L)'
;MTEAEGPGRQTTTRGGEIVELLVHGVSGTPPDAMLRYPSQLIEEVTGDAGSGFYQRRVGDLATDTAERDLYDAATSGQAPPTSWTRRTEAYSWGGLTSGRASQALWVCFLPFVLIDVAHWMVPPAKSGSRIAAAATKASVWLLRMLALSFTLSLLLSVALVAIDLVGWQCAALPHCGARLGPLRFLVDRSVGMRLALSALPVAGLVGVLVWFGRDHRPTDDATPPSATVVSDDVPLADP
;
A
#
# COMPACT_ATOMS: atom_id res chain seq x y z
N MET A 1 -21.61 -65.14 -20.84
CA MET A 1 -22.30 -64.44 -19.74
C MET A 1 -21.27 -64.18 -18.67
N THR A 2 -20.74 -62.94 -18.62
CA THR A 2 -20.25 -62.19 -17.46
C THR A 2 -19.51 -60.97 -18.01
N GLU A 3 -20.26 -59.87 -18.07
CA GLU A 3 -19.81 -58.52 -18.39
C GLU A 3 -19.01 -58.01 -17.18
N ALA A 4 -17.76 -57.58 -17.39
CA ALA A 4 -16.93 -57.03 -16.34
C ALA A 4 -17.28 -55.54 -16.16
N GLU A 5 -17.96 -55.25 -15.06
CA GLU A 5 -18.33 -53.91 -14.59
C GLU A 5 -17.06 -53.08 -14.36
N GLY A 6 -16.89 -52.00 -15.14
CA GLY A 6 -15.77 -51.09 -15.01
C GLY A 6 -15.82 -50.32 -13.67
N PRO A 7 -14.68 -49.99 -13.04
CA PRO A 7 -14.69 -49.24 -11.79
C PRO A 7 -15.29 -47.85 -12.05
N GLY A 8 -16.44 -47.61 -11.41
CA GLY A 8 -17.12 -46.33 -11.44
C GLY A 8 -16.17 -45.21 -11.06
N ARG A 9 -16.01 -44.24 -11.98
CA ARG A 9 -15.28 -43.00 -11.74
C ARG A 9 -16.02 -42.24 -10.65
N GLN A 10 -15.56 -42.38 -9.40
CA GLN A 10 -16.00 -41.53 -8.31
C GLN A 10 -15.53 -40.11 -8.62
N THR A 11 -16.44 -39.28 -9.12
CA THR A 11 -16.23 -37.84 -9.21
C THR A 11 -16.23 -37.31 -7.78
N THR A 12 -15.06 -37.21 -7.15
CA THR A 12 -14.91 -36.46 -5.91
C THR A 12 -15.31 -35.02 -6.18
N THR A 13 -16.48 -34.64 -5.69
CA THR A 13 -16.95 -33.26 -5.73
C THR A 13 -15.97 -32.43 -4.90
N ARG A 14 -15.05 -31.70 -5.54
CA ARG A 14 -14.24 -30.70 -4.83
C ARG A 14 -15.18 -29.61 -4.35
N GLY A 15 -15.38 -29.53 -3.04
CA GLY A 15 -15.81 -28.30 -2.41
C GLY A 15 -14.71 -27.25 -2.44
N GLY A 16 -15.09 -25.98 -2.51
CA GLY A 16 -14.15 -24.87 -2.46
C GLY A 16 -14.86 -23.57 -2.07
N GLU A 17 -14.09 -22.53 -1.80
CA GLU A 17 -14.62 -21.22 -1.39
C GLU A 17 -14.52 -20.24 -2.55
N ILE A 18 -15.60 -19.50 -2.82
CA ILE A 18 -15.62 -18.40 -3.78
C ILE A 18 -15.67 -17.10 -2.99
N VAL A 19 -14.63 -16.28 -3.10
CA VAL A 19 -14.61 -14.93 -2.52
C VAL A 19 -15.03 -13.91 -3.58
N GLU A 20 -16.18 -13.27 -3.38
CA GLU A 20 -16.60 -12.09 -4.14
C GLU A 20 -15.98 -10.84 -3.49
N LEU A 21 -15.09 -10.17 -4.21
CA LEU A 21 -14.49 -8.91 -3.76
C LEU A 21 -15.20 -7.72 -4.38
N LEU A 22 -15.93 -6.97 -3.56
CA LEU A 22 -16.53 -5.69 -3.93
C LEU A 22 -15.48 -4.59 -3.77
N VAL A 23 -15.28 -3.78 -4.81
CA VAL A 23 -14.37 -2.63 -4.78
C VAL A 23 -15.14 -1.39 -5.24
N HIS A 24 -15.11 -0.32 -4.45
CA HIS A 24 -15.75 0.93 -4.84
C HIS A 24 -14.91 1.69 -5.86
N GLY A 25 -15.57 2.50 -6.70
CA GLY A 25 -14.90 3.48 -7.57
C GLY A 25 -14.32 4.66 -6.78
N VAL A 26 -14.07 5.80 -7.43
CA VAL A 26 -13.43 6.95 -6.75
C VAL A 26 -14.31 7.66 -5.71
N SER A 27 -15.59 7.32 -5.60
CA SER A 27 -16.57 8.00 -4.73
C SER A 27 -16.41 7.68 -3.23
N GLY A 28 -15.49 6.80 -2.85
CA GLY A 28 -15.24 6.48 -1.44
C GLY A 28 -16.41 5.81 -0.74
N THR A 29 -17.16 4.95 -1.45
CA THR A 29 -18.33 4.27 -0.89
C THR A 29 -17.94 3.47 0.35
N PRO A 30 -18.64 3.65 1.49
CA PRO A 30 -18.27 2.98 2.73
C PRO A 30 -18.62 1.49 2.70
N PRO A 31 -17.95 0.66 3.52
CA PRO A 31 -18.10 -0.79 3.52
C PRO A 31 -19.54 -1.28 3.74
N ASP A 32 -20.33 -0.57 4.55
CA ASP A 32 -21.74 -0.87 4.83
C ASP A 32 -22.64 -0.69 3.62
N ALA A 33 -22.40 0.35 2.83
CA ALA A 33 -23.09 0.55 1.56
C ALA A 33 -22.66 -0.47 0.50
N MET A 34 -21.38 -0.86 0.47
CA MET A 34 -20.88 -1.89 -0.46
C MET A 34 -21.45 -3.27 -0.14
N LEU A 35 -21.38 -3.68 1.14
CA LEU A 35 -21.89 -4.96 1.62
C LEU A 35 -23.42 -4.96 1.79
N ARG A 36 -24.06 -3.79 1.66
CA ARG A 36 -25.50 -3.55 1.90
C ARG A 36 -25.94 -4.14 3.24
N TYR A 37 -25.14 -3.89 4.28
CA TYR A 37 -25.29 -4.53 5.57
C TYR A 37 -25.06 -3.51 6.70
N PRO A 38 -25.75 -3.61 7.85
CA PRO A 38 -25.58 -2.67 8.95
C PRO A 38 -24.12 -2.60 9.43
N SER A 39 -23.60 -1.39 9.64
CA SER A 39 -22.21 -1.15 9.99
C SER A 39 -21.76 -1.82 11.30
N GLN A 40 -22.68 -2.06 12.24
CA GLN A 40 -22.40 -2.74 13.51
C GLN A 40 -22.11 -4.24 13.35
N LEU A 41 -22.54 -4.82 12.23
CA LEU A 41 -22.40 -6.24 11.91
C LEU A 41 -21.35 -6.49 10.82
N ILE A 42 -20.57 -5.45 10.50
CA ILE A 42 -19.41 -5.54 9.62
C ILE A 42 -18.17 -5.59 10.49
N GLU A 43 -17.26 -6.49 10.13
CA GLU A 43 -15.95 -6.59 10.76
C GLU A 43 -14.85 -6.30 9.75
N GLU A 44 -13.86 -5.56 10.21
CA GLU A 44 -12.62 -5.36 9.48
C GLU A 44 -11.79 -6.64 9.60
N VAL A 45 -11.49 -7.26 8.46
CA VAL A 45 -10.69 -8.48 8.36
C VAL A 45 -9.22 -8.13 8.45
N THR A 46 -8.81 -7.11 7.70
CA THR A 46 -7.45 -6.62 7.63
C THR A 46 -7.42 -5.20 7.07
N GLY A 47 -6.39 -4.44 7.43
CA GLY A 47 -6.20 -3.06 7.01
C GLY A 47 -6.32 -2.08 8.17
N ASP A 48 -6.87 -0.91 7.86
CA ASP A 48 -7.19 0.12 8.84
C ASP A 48 -8.41 0.95 8.40
N ALA A 49 -8.74 1.97 9.21
CA ALA A 49 -9.84 2.89 8.96
C ALA A 49 -9.70 3.71 7.66
N GLY A 50 -8.51 3.79 7.06
CA GLY A 50 -8.25 4.48 5.80
C GLY A 50 -8.35 3.57 4.57
N SER A 51 -7.95 2.31 4.73
CA SER A 51 -8.05 1.28 3.70
C SER A 51 -8.11 -0.12 4.31
N GLY A 52 -9.17 -0.87 4.02
CA GLY A 52 -9.33 -2.20 4.61
C GLY A 52 -10.27 -3.11 3.86
N PHE A 53 -10.14 -4.41 4.16
CA PHE A 53 -11.08 -5.44 3.77
C PHE A 53 -12.08 -5.65 4.89
N TYR A 54 -13.35 -5.63 4.52
CA TYR A 54 -14.46 -5.72 5.43
C TYR A 54 -15.34 -6.90 5.02
N GLN A 55 -15.83 -7.63 6.01
CA GLN A 55 -16.78 -8.71 5.79
C GLN A 55 -17.98 -8.57 6.71
N ARG A 56 -19.05 -9.28 6.37
CA ARG A 56 -20.17 -9.48 7.30
C ARG A 56 -19.71 -10.41 8.41
N ARG A 57 -19.95 -10.06 9.68
CA ARG A 57 -19.60 -10.91 10.81
C ARG A 57 -20.32 -12.25 10.70
N VAL A 58 -19.55 -13.34 10.60
CA VAL A 58 -20.07 -14.70 10.52
C VAL A 58 -20.56 -15.10 11.92
N GLY A 59 -21.87 -15.00 12.14
CA GLY A 59 -22.48 -15.35 13.42
C GLY A 59 -23.95 -14.94 13.55
N ASP A 60 -24.40 -13.90 12.83
CA ASP A 60 -25.78 -13.41 13.00
C ASP A 60 -26.76 -13.83 11.91
N LEU A 61 -26.32 -14.14 10.68
CA LEU A 61 -27.20 -14.65 9.61
C LEU A 61 -26.39 -15.51 8.62
N ALA A 62 -26.22 -16.80 8.92
CA ALA A 62 -25.82 -17.82 7.94
C ALA A 62 -26.96 -18.17 6.94
N THR A 63 -27.93 -17.26 6.77
CA THR A 63 -29.26 -17.50 6.19
C THR A 63 -29.63 -16.32 5.31
N ASP A 64 -28.96 -16.18 4.16
CA ASP A 64 -29.53 -15.36 3.08
C ASP A 64 -29.11 -15.86 1.69
N THR A 65 -27.92 -16.47 1.56
CA THR A 65 -27.52 -17.20 0.33
C THR A 65 -27.86 -18.68 0.41
N ALA A 66 -27.60 -19.33 1.54
CA ALA A 66 -28.07 -20.70 1.77
C ALA A 66 -29.61 -20.77 1.73
N GLU A 67 -30.31 -19.75 2.24
CA GLU A 67 -31.77 -19.77 2.34
C GLU A 67 -32.46 -19.61 0.97
N ARG A 68 -31.89 -18.84 0.04
CA ARG A 68 -32.43 -18.66 -1.31
C ARG A 68 -32.19 -19.90 -2.20
N ASP A 69 -31.01 -20.50 -2.08
CA ASP A 69 -30.68 -21.75 -2.77
C ASP A 69 -31.43 -22.96 -2.16
N LEU A 70 -31.71 -22.94 -0.85
CA LEU A 70 -32.55 -23.94 -0.18
C LEU A 70 -34.04 -23.79 -0.51
N TYR A 71 -34.55 -22.56 -0.69
CA TYR A 71 -35.96 -22.32 -1.04
C TYR A 71 -36.29 -22.81 -2.46
N ASP A 72 -35.40 -22.60 -3.42
CA ASP A 72 -35.55 -23.09 -4.80
C ASP A 72 -35.36 -24.62 -4.88
N ALA A 73 -34.50 -25.22 -4.04
CA ALA A 73 -34.31 -26.67 -3.95
C ALA A 73 -35.51 -27.38 -3.26
N ALA A 74 -36.08 -26.78 -2.21
CA ALA A 74 -37.24 -27.32 -1.50
C ALA A 74 -38.53 -27.31 -2.35
N THR A 75 -38.62 -26.38 -3.31
CA THR A 75 -39.77 -26.25 -4.21
C THR A 75 -39.67 -27.13 -5.46
N SER A 76 -38.45 -27.55 -5.84
CA SER A 76 -38.18 -28.34 -7.05
C SER A 76 -37.91 -29.83 -6.80
N GLY A 77 -37.78 -30.26 -5.54
CA GLY A 77 -37.54 -31.67 -5.18
C GLY A 77 -36.15 -32.18 -5.56
N GLN A 78 -35.24 -31.30 -5.96
CA GLN A 78 -33.89 -31.63 -6.36
C GLN A 78 -32.92 -31.37 -5.20
N ALA A 79 -32.07 -32.34 -4.85
CA ALA A 79 -31.03 -32.14 -3.85
C ALA A 79 -30.07 -31.01 -4.29
N PRO A 80 -29.71 -30.07 -3.40
CA PRO A 80 -28.88 -28.92 -3.78
C PRO A 80 -27.50 -29.40 -4.27
N PRO A 81 -27.01 -28.92 -5.43
CA PRO A 81 -25.68 -29.29 -5.89
C PRO A 81 -24.60 -28.52 -5.13
N THR A 82 -23.72 -29.31 -4.49
CA THR A 82 -22.26 -29.18 -4.36
C THR A 82 -21.67 -28.02 -3.54
N SER A 83 -21.28 -28.35 -2.30
CA SER A 83 -19.96 -28.11 -1.66
C SER A 83 -19.20 -26.77 -1.76
N TRP A 84 -19.74 -25.72 -2.37
CA TRP A 84 -19.09 -24.43 -2.55
C TRP A 84 -19.67 -23.37 -1.63
N THR A 85 -18.82 -22.68 -0.86
CA THR A 85 -19.22 -21.59 0.02
C THR A 85 -18.86 -20.25 -0.63
N ARG A 86 -19.84 -19.35 -0.77
CA ARG A 86 -19.61 -17.99 -1.27
C ARG A 86 -19.44 -17.01 -0.11
N ARG A 87 -18.32 -16.27 -0.08
CA ARG A 87 -18.02 -15.22 0.90
C ARG A 87 -17.87 -13.89 0.19
N THR A 88 -18.58 -12.86 0.63
CA THR A 88 -18.46 -11.50 0.04
C THR A 88 -17.63 -10.61 0.96
N GLU A 89 -16.56 -10.06 0.42
CA GLU A 89 -15.70 -9.07 1.09
C GLU A 89 -15.79 -7.72 0.35
N ALA A 90 -15.71 -6.62 1.09
CA ALA A 90 -15.60 -5.28 0.53
C ALA A 90 -14.21 -4.71 0.81
N TYR A 91 -13.50 -4.33 -0.25
CA TYR A 91 -12.29 -3.52 -0.14
C TYR A 91 -12.65 -2.05 -0.25
N SER A 92 -12.51 -1.33 0.87
CA SER A 92 -12.70 0.11 0.92
C SER A 92 -11.34 0.80 1.00
N TRP A 93 -11.11 1.78 0.11
CA TRP A 93 -9.86 2.54 -0.04
C TRP A 93 -10.11 4.07 -0.06
N GLY A 94 -11.33 4.51 0.23
CA GLY A 94 -11.73 5.93 0.16
C GLY A 94 -10.94 6.84 1.12
N GLY A 95 -10.43 6.31 2.23
CA GLY A 95 -9.57 7.05 3.15
C GLY A 95 -8.16 7.33 2.60
N LEU A 96 -7.74 6.63 1.53
CA LEU A 96 -6.48 6.92 0.84
C LEU A 96 -6.57 8.19 -0.02
N THR A 97 -7.76 8.64 -0.44
CA THR A 97 -7.93 9.79 -1.35
C THR A 97 -8.52 11.02 -0.68
N SER A 98 -9.20 10.86 0.46
CA SER A 98 -9.89 11.93 1.21
C SER A 98 -9.19 12.34 2.51
N GLY A 99 -7.89 12.05 2.63
CA GLY A 99 -7.13 12.04 3.88
C GLY A 99 -6.76 13.39 4.50
N ARG A 100 -5.98 13.30 5.58
CA ARG A 100 -5.52 14.42 6.44
C ARG A 100 -4.51 15.31 5.71
N ALA A 101 -4.28 16.53 6.20
CA ALA A 101 -3.26 17.46 5.66
C ALA A 101 -1.84 16.86 5.57
N SER A 102 -1.52 15.82 6.35
CA SER A 102 -0.29 15.03 6.22
C SER A 102 -0.12 14.39 4.84
N GLN A 103 -1.19 14.27 4.06
CA GLN A 103 -1.14 13.81 2.68
C GLN A 103 -0.39 14.77 1.76
N ALA A 104 -0.32 16.07 2.09
CA ALA A 104 0.52 17.02 1.35
C ALA A 104 2.01 16.71 1.49
N LEU A 105 2.43 16.05 2.58
CA LEU A 105 3.82 15.62 2.78
C LEU A 105 4.23 14.59 1.71
N TRP A 106 3.30 13.79 1.19
CA TRP A 106 3.57 12.86 0.10
C TRP A 106 4.04 13.57 -1.17
N VAL A 107 3.59 14.80 -1.42
CA VAL A 107 4.06 15.57 -2.59
C VAL A 107 5.56 15.88 -2.47
N CYS A 108 6.05 16.15 -1.26
CA CYS A 108 7.48 16.34 -1.01
C CYS A 108 8.28 15.05 -1.23
N PHE A 109 7.67 13.89 -0.95
CA PHE A 109 8.31 12.58 -1.14
C PHE A 109 8.12 11.97 -2.54
N LEU A 110 7.16 12.49 -3.33
CA LEU A 110 6.87 12.06 -4.69
C LEU A 110 8.12 11.87 -5.57
N PRO A 111 9.09 12.81 -5.64
CA PRO A 111 10.29 12.60 -6.47
C PRO A 111 11.09 11.36 -6.05
N PHE A 112 11.13 11.02 -4.76
CA PHE A 112 11.84 9.84 -4.27
C PHE A 112 11.10 8.55 -4.59
N VAL A 113 9.77 8.54 -4.45
CA VAL A 113 8.92 7.41 -4.83
C VAL A 113 9.08 7.08 -6.32
N LEU A 114 9.08 8.10 -7.18
CA LEU A 114 9.27 7.90 -8.62
C LEU A 114 10.65 7.32 -8.96
N ILE A 115 11.70 7.71 -8.23
CA ILE A 115 13.04 7.13 -8.42
C ILE A 115 13.09 5.67 -7.98
N ASP A 116 12.43 5.33 -6.86
CA ASP A 116 12.33 3.95 -6.40
C ASP A 116 11.61 3.06 -7.42
N VAL A 117 10.43 3.50 -7.90
CA VAL A 117 9.69 2.81 -8.96
C VAL A 117 10.55 2.68 -10.23
N ALA A 118 11.23 3.76 -10.64
CA ALA A 118 12.11 3.72 -11.81
C ALA A 118 13.27 2.73 -11.64
N HIS A 119 13.78 2.55 -10.42
CA HIS A 119 14.81 1.56 -10.12
C HIS A 119 14.31 0.13 -10.34
N TRP A 120 13.09 -0.17 -9.88
CA TRP A 120 12.45 -1.47 -10.11
C TRP A 120 12.03 -1.71 -11.56
N MET A 121 11.82 -0.66 -12.34
CA MET A 121 11.50 -0.74 -13.76
C MET A 121 12.74 -0.94 -14.67
N VAL A 122 13.96 -0.93 -14.13
CA VAL A 122 15.16 -1.14 -14.95
C VAL A 122 15.19 -2.59 -15.47
N PRO A 123 15.20 -2.81 -16.80
CA PRO A 123 15.16 -4.16 -17.35
C PRO A 123 16.41 -4.97 -16.99
N PRO A 124 16.28 -6.28 -16.75
CA PRO A 124 17.42 -7.15 -16.49
C PRO A 124 18.31 -7.22 -17.74
N ALA A 125 19.63 -7.25 -17.51
CA ALA A 125 20.59 -7.36 -18.61
C ALA A 125 20.41 -8.71 -19.32
N LYS A 126 20.16 -8.70 -20.64
CA LYS A 126 20.09 -9.92 -21.44
C LYS A 126 21.44 -10.66 -21.38
N SER A 127 21.39 -11.96 -21.09
CA SER A 127 22.59 -12.81 -21.03
C SER A 127 23.41 -12.68 -22.34
N GLY A 128 24.71 -12.43 -22.21
CA GLY A 128 25.66 -12.32 -23.33
C GLY A 128 25.88 -10.92 -23.93
N SER A 129 25.06 -9.91 -23.62
CA SER A 129 25.26 -8.55 -24.14
C SER A 129 25.97 -7.62 -23.14
N ARG A 130 27.25 -7.32 -23.41
CA ARG A 130 28.04 -6.35 -22.60
C ARG A 130 27.46 -4.95 -22.62
N ILE A 131 26.87 -4.53 -23.75
CA ILE A 131 26.25 -3.20 -23.91
C ILE A 131 24.99 -3.11 -23.04
N ALA A 132 24.14 -4.13 -23.05
CA ALA A 132 22.94 -4.15 -22.20
C ALA A 132 23.31 -4.13 -20.71
N ALA A 133 24.31 -4.90 -20.31
CA ALA A 133 24.81 -4.89 -18.93
C ALA A 133 25.38 -3.53 -18.51
N ALA A 134 26.12 -2.85 -19.40
CA ALA A 134 26.63 -1.51 -19.14
C ALA A 134 25.50 -0.47 -19.03
N ALA A 135 24.49 -0.54 -19.91
CA ALA A 135 23.33 0.35 -19.88
C ALA A 135 22.53 0.21 -18.58
N THR A 136 22.21 -1.02 -18.16
CA THR A 136 21.54 -1.28 -16.87
C THR A 136 22.32 -0.68 -15.69
N LYS A 137 23.65 -0.91 -15.63
CA LYS A 137 24.51 -0.34 -14.58
C LYS A 137 24.52 1.19 -14.62
N ALA A 138 24.59 1.79 -15.81
CA ALA A 138 24.55 3.24 -15.97
C ALA A 138 23.20 3.82 -15.53
N SER A 139 22.08 3.22 -15.90
CA SER A 139 20.74 3.63 -15.45
C SER A 139 20.61 3.60 -13.93
N VAL A 140 21.02 2.49 -13.30
CA VAL A 140 21.01 2.38 -11.82
C VAL A 140 21.90 3.44 -11.18
N TRP A 141 23.09 3.68 -11.74
CA TRP A 141 24.00 4.71 -11.24
C TRP A 141 23.42 6.13 -11.35
N LEU A 142 22.83 6.47 -12.49
CA LEU A 142 22.18 7.76 -12.72
C LEU A 142 20.99 7.97 -11.77
N LEU A 143 20.16 6.94 -11.56
CA LEU A 143 19.06 7.00 -10.60
C LEU A 143 19.57 7.25 -9.17
N ARG A 144 20.68 6.62 -8.78
CA ARG A 144 21.31 6.88 -7.46
C ARG A 144 21.84 8.30 -7.34
N MET A 145 22.47 8.84 -8.39
CA MET A 145 22.94 10.24 -8.39
C MET A 145 21.77 11.22 -8.32
N LEU A 146 20.68 10.93 -9.04
CA LEU A 146 19.46 11.74 -9.00
C LEU A 146 18.80 11.71 -7.61
N ALA A 147 18.68 10.53 -7.00
CA ALA A 147 18.18 10.39 -5.63
C ALA A 147 19.03 11.17 -4.61
N LEU A 148 20.36 11.08 -4.76
CA LEU A 148 21.30 11.82 -3.92
C LEU A 148 21.12 13.34 -4.09
N SER A 149 20.98 13.81 -5.33
CA SER A 149 20.75 15.23 -5.62
C SER A 149 19.47 15.74 -4.96
N PHE A 150 18.35 15.03 -5.08
CA PHE A 150 17.10 15.43 -4.42
C PHE A 150 17.19 15.36 -2.89
N THR A 151 17.91 14.39 -2.34
CA THR A 151 18.14 14.31 -0.89
C THR A 151 18.91 15.54 -0.40
N LEU A 152 19.96 15.92 -1.11
CA LEU A 152 20.75 17.11 -0.79
C LEU A 152 19.94 18.39 -0.95
N SER A 153 19.13 18.51 -2.01
CA SER A 153 18.23 19.65 -2.20
C SER A 153 17.19 19.78 -1.09
N LEU A 154 16.63 18.66 -0.63
CA LEU A 154 15.70 18.61 0.50
C LEU A 154 16.40 19.09 1.78
N LEU A 155 17.56 18.53 2.11
CA LEU A 155 18.34 18.91 3.29
C LEU A 155 18.72 20.40 3.26
N LEU A 156 19.16 20.90 2.11
CA LEU A 156 19.50 22.31 1.93
C LEU A 156 18.26 23.20 2.11
N SER A 157 17.11 22.81 1.57
CA SER A 157 15.87 23.57 1.72
C SER A 157 15.43 23.65 3.18
N VAL A 158 15.52 22.54 3.92
CA VAL A 158 15.22 22.52 5.36
C VAL A 158 16.22 23.38 6.14
N ALA A 159 17.50 23.35 5.79
CA ALA A 159 18.53 24.18 6.41
C ALA A 159 18.30 25.67 6.15
N LEU A 160 17.94 26.07 4.92
CA LEU A 160 17.61 27.45 4.59
C LEU A 160 16.38 27.94 5.36
N VAL A 161 15.34 27.12 5.48
CA VAL A 161 14.14 27.50 6.25
C VAL A 161 14.43 27.57 7.75
N ALA A 162 15.07 26.55 8.31
CA ALA A 162 15.26 26.47 9.75
C ALA A 162 16.39 27.39 10.24
N ILE A 163 17.57 27.29 9.65
CA ILE A 163 18.77 27.99 10.13
C ILE A 163 18.78 29.44 9.65
N ASP A 164 18.58 29.66 8.35
CA ASP A 164 18.67 31.00 7.78
C ASP A 164 17.40 31.82 8.03
N LEU A 165 16.24 31.36 7.58
CA LEU A 165 15.00 32.12 7.73
C LEU A 165 14.54 32.22 9.19
N VAL A 166 14.46 31.11 9.93
CA VAL A 166 13.97 31.13 11.32
C VAL A 166 15.06 31.55 12.31
N GLY A 167 16.20 30.86 12.30
CA GLY A 167 17.28 31.03 13.27
C GLY A 167 18.06 32.34 13.15
N TRP A 168 18.33 32.78 11.92
CA TRP A 168 19.12 33.98 11.63
C TRP A 168 18.25 35.21 11.37
N GLN A 169 17.36 35.16 10.39
CA GLN A 169 16.58 36.33 9.96
C GLN A 169 15.43 36.63 10.93
N CYS A 170 14.46 35.73 11.07
CA CYS A 170 13.25 36.02 11.84
C CYS A 170 13.49 36.20 13.33
N ALA A 171 14.38 35.43 13.94
CA ALA A 171 14.72 35.60 15.35
C ALA A 171 15.48 36.91 15.65
N ALA A 172 16.09 37.54 14.64
CA ALA A 172 16.74 38.85 14.78
C ALA A 172 15.77 40.03 14.59
N LEU A 173 14.61 39.81 13.96
CA LEU A 173 13.60 40.85 13.72
C LEU A 173 12.53 40.87 14.82
N PRO A 174 12.27 42.01 15.49
CA PRO A 174 11.29 42.09 16.58
C PRO A 174 9.88 41.65 16.18
N HIS A 175 9.42 42.07 14.99
CA HIS A 175 8.08 41.76 14.48
C HIS A 175 7.93 40.29 14.06
N CYS A 176 8.95 39.69 13.44
CA CYS A 176 8.89 38.27 13.05
C CYS A 176 9.07 37.37 14.27
N GLY A 177 10.06 37.65 15.12
CA GLY A 177 10.33 36.89 16.35
C GLY A 177 9.13 36.82 17.30
N ALA A 178 8.34 37.90 17.39
CA ALA A 178 7.09 37.91 18.16
C ALA A 178 6.02 36.95 17.63
N ARG A 179 6.07 36.57 16.34
CA ARG A 179 5.10 35.68 15.67
C ARG A 179 5.54 34.22 15.59
N LEU A 180 6.72 33.88 16.11
CA LEU A 180 7.25 32.50 16.11
C LEU A 180 6.48 31.54 17.04
N GLY A 181 5.49 32.03 17.79
CA GLY A 181 4.66 31.22 18.69
C GLY A 181 5.52 30.44 19.70
N PRO A 182 5.46 29.10 19.72
CA PRO A 182 6.25 28.29 20.65
C PRO A 182 7.77 28.43 20.43
N LEU A 183 8.23 28.83 19.24
CA LEU A 183 9.65 29.02 18.92
C LEU A 183 10.19 30.39 19.39
N ARG A 184 9.37 31.24 20.02
CA ARG A 184 9.78 32.57 20.52
C ARG A 184 10.97 32.51 21.48
N PHE A 185 11.16 31.40 22.21
CA PHE A 185 12.30 31.23 23.11
C PHE A 185 13.67 31.38 22.41
N LEU A 186 13.73 31.20 21.09
CA LEU A 186 14.95 31.42 20.30
C LEU A 186 15.39 32.90 20.32
N VAL A 187 14.45 33.83 20.39
CA VAL A 187 14.74 35.29 20.35
C VAL A 187 15.61 35.72 21.53
N ASP A 188 15.47 35.07 22.68
CA ASP A 188 16.19 35.41 23.91
C ASP A 188 17.54 34.68 24.06
N ARG A 189 17.94 33.87 23.07
CA ARG A 189 19.21 33.11 23.10
C ARG A 189 20.38 33.88 22.48
N SER A 190 21.62 33.46 22.75
CA SER A 190 22.77 33.97 21.98
C SER A 190 22.69 33.50 20.51
N VAL A 191 23.30 34.25 19.58
CA VAL A 191 23.27 33.91 18.14
C VAL A 191 23.76 32.48 17.88
N GLY A 192 24.85 32.06 18.53
CA GLY A 192 25.36 30.69 18.40
C GLY A 192 24.36 29.63 18.86
N MET A 193 23.68 29.86 19.99
CA MET A 193 22.66 28.93 20.50
C MET A 193 21.42 28.91 19.60
N ARG A 194 21.01 30.06 19.02
CA ARG A 194 19.90 30.12 18.05
C ARG A 194 20.18 29.24 16.84
N LEU A 195 21.35 29.41 16.23
CA LEU A 195 21.77 28.64 15.06
C LEU A 195 21.86 27.14 15.38
N ALA A 196 22.47 26.79 16.52
CA ALA A 196 22.56 25.39 16.95
C ALA A 196 21.18 24.74 17.15
N LEU A 197 20.26 25.42 17.82
CA LEU A 197 18.91 24.91 18.04
C LEU A 197 18.10 24.82 16.74
N SER A 198 18.24 25.80 15.85
CA SER A 198 17.61 25.78 14.53
C SER A 198 18.18 24.73 13.57
N ALA A 199 19.36 24.16 13.86
CA ALA A 199 19.93 23.06 13.10
C ALA A 199 19.37 21.69 13.50
N LEU A 200 18.67 21.59 14.63
CA LEU A 200 18.10 20.32 15.12
C LEU A 200 17.14 19.64 14.12
N PRO A 201 16.25 20.35 13.39
CA PRO A 201 15.40 19.71 12.38
C PRO A 201 16.21 19.08 11.24
N VAL A 202 17.30 19.74 10.81
CA VAL A 202 18.20 19.21 9.77
C VAL A 202 18.92 17.97 10.29
N ALA A 203 19.49 18.05 11.50
CA ALA A 203 20.17 16.92 12.14
C ALA A 203 19.21 15.73 12.37
N GLY A 204 17.97 16.00 12.79
CA GLY A 204 16.93 15.01 12.93
C GLY A 204 16.58 14.32 11.61
N LEU A 205 16.40 15.10 10.54
CA LEU A 205 16.14 14.55 9.20
C LEU A 205 17.31 13.67 8.71
N VAL A 206 18.55 14.10 8.88
CA VAL A 206 19.74 13.28 8.57
C VAL A 206 19.74 12.00 9.40
N GLY A 207 19.46 12.09 10.70
CA GLY A 207 19.38 10.94 11.60
C GLY A 207 18.34 9.92 11.15
N VAL A 208 17.14 10.38 10.77
CA VAL A 208 16.06 9.53 10.24
C VAL A 208 16.49 8.87 8.92
N LEU A 209 17.08 9.62 7.98
CA LEU A 209 17.56 9.06 6.71
C LEU A 209 18.65 8.00 6.92
N VAL A 210 19.59 8.24 7.83
CA VAL A 210 20.63 7.28 8.19
C VAL A 210 20.04 6.04 8.86
N TRP A 211 19.03 6.21 9.72
CA TRP A 211 18.36 5.11 10.37
C TRP A 211 17.65 4.20 9.35
N PHE A 212 16.81 4.77 8.48
CA PHE A 212 16.14 4.00 7.42
C PHE A 212 17.14 3.35 6.44
N GLY A 213 18.21 4.06 6.08
CA GLY A 213 19.25 3.52 5.19
C GLY A 213 20.03 2.35 5.79
N ARG A 214 20.05 2.18 7.11
CA ARG A 214 20.72 1.05 7.78
C ARG A 214 19.89 -0.24 7.77
N ASP A 215 18.56 -0.11 7.79
CA ASP A 215 17.65 -1.25 7.81
C ASP A 215 17.49 -1.92 6.43
N HIS A 216 17.83 -1.22 5.35
CA HIS A 216 17.74 -1.72 3.97
C HIS A 216 19.09 -2.28 3.47
N ARG A 217 19.72 -3.17 4.24
CA ARG A 217 20.83 -3.96 3.68
C ARG A 217 20.25 -4.98 2.70
N PRO A 218 20.79 -5.10 1.47
CA PRO A 218 20.34 -6.13 0.55
C PRO A 218 20.57 -7.50 1.21
N THR A 219 19.49 -8.16 1.60
CA THR A 219 19.52 -9.61 1.79
C THR A 219 19.62 -10.20 0.39
N ASP A 220 20.82 -10.63 0.00
CA ASP A 220 21.10 -11.30 -1.28
C ASP A 220 20.30 -12.62 -1.46
N ASP A 221 19.52 -13.05 -0.46
CA ASP A 221 18.82 -14.35 -0.41
C ASP A 221 17.31 -14.29 -0.67
N ALA A 222 16.72 -13.13 -0.94
CA ALA A 222 15.30 -13.06 -1.27
C ALA A 222 15.04 -13.68 -2.65
N THR A 223 14.70 -14.96 -2.68
CA THR A 223 14.23 -15.64 -3.89
C THR A 223 12.97 -14.88 -4.36
N PRO A 224 12.94 -14.35 -5.60
CA PRO A 224 11.74 -13.67 -6.07
C PRO A 224 10.55 -14.63 -5.93
N PRO A 225 9.39 -14.16 -5.45
CA PRO A 225 8.21 -15.00 -5.39
C PRO A 225 7.98 -15.59 -6.78
N SER A 226 7.80 -16.91 -6.82
CA SER A 226 7.44 -17.65 -8.02
C SER A 226 6.22 -16.98 -8.64
N ALA A 227 6.44 -16.20 -9.71
CA ALA A 227 5.38 -15.75 -10.59
C ALA A 227 4.95 -16.96 -11.45
N THR A 228 4.51 -18.03 -10.81
CA THR A 228 3.66 -19.03 -11.45
C THR A 228 2.32 -18.36 -11.67
N VAL A 229 2.25 -17.52 -12.71
CA VAL A 229 1.03 -17.44 -13.49
C VAL A 229 0.91 -18.84 -14.09
N VAL A 230 0.09 -19.69 -13.47
CA VAL A 230 -0.37 -20.91 -14.13
C VAL A 230 -1.18 -20.41 -15.32
N SER A 231 -0.53 -20.35 -16.49
CA SER A 231 -1.10 -19.81 -17.73
C SER A 231 -2.19 -20.70 -18.33
N ASP A 232 -2.52 -21.81 -17.69
CA ASP A 232 -3.20 -22.90 -18.39
C ASP A 232 -4.68 -23.08 -17.99
N ASP A 233 -5.24 -22.24 -17.11
CA ASP A 233 -6.67 -22.25 -16.82
C ASP A 233 -7.23 -20.82 -16.69
N VAL A 234 -7.40 -20.12 -17.81
CA VAL A 234 -8.39 -19.04 -17.91
C VAL A 234 -9.59 -19.59 -18.69
N PRO A 235 -10.59 -20.20 -18.01
CA PRO A 235 -11.76 -20.76 -18.68
C PRO A 235 -12.80 -19.66 -18.93
N LEU A 236 -12.45 -18.62 -19.69
CA LEU A 236 -13.42 -17.59 -20.10
C LEU A 236 -13.02 -16.98 -21.45
N ALA A 237 -13.38 -17.68 -22.54
CA ALA A 237 -13.94 -17.10 -23.76
C ALA A 237 -14.12 -18.20 -24.81
N ASP A 238 -15.30 -18.82 -24.85
CA ASP A 238 -15.86 -19.24 -26.14
C ASP A 238 -17.24 -18.56 -26.27
N PRO A 239 -17.52 -17.88 -27.40
CA PRO A 239 -18.83 -17.29 -27.69
C PRO A 239 -19.91 -18.33 -28.03
#